data_AF-A0A1C1CJY0-F1
#
_entry.id   AF-A0A1C1CJY0-F1
#
_cell.length_a   1.000
_cell.length_b   1.000
_cell.length_c   1.000
_cell.angle_alpha   90.00
_cell.angle_beta   90.00
_cell.angle_gamma   90.00
#
_symmetry.space_group_name_H-M   'P 1'
#
loop_
_entity.id
_entity.type
_entity.pdbx_description
1 polymer ?
#
loop_
_entity_poly.entity_id
_entity_poly.type
_entity_poly.pdbx_seq_one_letter_code
_entity_poly.pdbx_strand_id
1 'polypeptide(L)'
;MLQDADNIDDALISSLSARLRHQVEEVERAYRTGHRNVRTVLRRQYVNTVHPSPDHPLCALLGEEHLLKVLGLLSATVALFTLARVYDECHATLCRALAAGRRGELDYDGFRRSPCVDLRELADQIRQLEEAVHDQIILEATSKDTSLLTARWHRLPPMTFDNLPRLHSLANILPGEQSRSHEYAGIGGGGGSDIISASLIGHLLRGQHKEMNLLISTRTWTTGSQGKKGSKLGIKREVYNHGGTVQDHGRTVAGTFRVREYTTAEGRDLEAIPLPFHRQIFMVLDQGESKAQISQHDQADLTEQFGAVLRQAERRVETVIIVDTGGDVFGADTNGTTTPDQDYRVQKAMGPLISEYNLVTAVVAPGVDAPTDAPRKAFEAGGVVYKPEEDEKKMLLDLLVSKYRMDGSDPNRFGKTTLALQARLRGVVGWTSLDLPTYVVDTWENPWNSFVYIRECMSDIIFMPTTDLLPLIEPAKRRV
;
A
#
# COMPACT_ATOMS: atom_id res chain seq x y z
N MET A 1 -5.18 33.95 -1.08
CA MET A 1 -5.19 32.48 -0.94
C MET A 1 -6.16 31.97 0.12
N LEU A 2 -6.19 32.46 1.38
CA LEU A 2 -7.21 32.01 2.36
C LEU A 2 -8.65 32.43 1.97
N GLN A 3 -8.85 33.70 1.57
CA GLN A 3 -10.18 34.18 1.13
C GLN A 3 -10.71 33.44 -0.11
N ASP A 4 -9.85 33.06 -1.06
CA ASP A 4 -10.28 32.28 -2.23
C ASP A 4 -10.65 30.85 -1.85
N ALA A 5 -9.98 30.28 -0.85
CA ALA A 5 -10.20 28.91 -0.44
C ALA A 5 -11.53 28.71 0.31
N ASP A 6 -11.88 29.64 1.19
CA ASP A 6 -13.15 29.62 1.92
C ASP A 6 -14.33 29.83 0.95
N ASN A 7 -14.19 30.75 -0.01
CA ASN A 7 -15.19 30.99 -1.05
C ASN A 7 -15.47 29.74 -1.91
N ILE A 8 -14.42 28.96 -2.23
CA ILE A 8 -14.57 27.69 -2.99
C ILE A 8 -15.35 26.66 -2.17
N ASP A 9 -15.03 26.50 -0.89
CA ASP A 9 -15.68 25.49 -0.05
C ASP A 9 -17.15 25.86 0.22
N ASP A 10 -17.47 27.13 0.44
CA ASP A 10 -18.85 27.59 0.62
C ASP A 10 -19.71 27.38 -0.65
N ALA A 11 -19.13 27.64 -1.82
CA ALA A 11 -19.81 27.41 -3.10
C ALA A 11 -20.01 25.91 -3.39
N LEU A 12 -19.02 25.08 -3.05
CA LEU A 12 -19.12 23.62 -3.10
C LEU A 12 -20.22 23.09 -2.18
N ILE A 13 -20.23 23.51 -0.91
CA ILE A 13 -21.22 23.10 0.10
C ILE A 13 -22.63 23.48 -0.36
N SER A 14 -22.81 24.71 -0.85
CA SER A 14 -24.10 25.19 -1.36
C SER A 14 -24.58 24.35 -2.56
N SER A 15 -23.67 24.04 -3.50
CA SER A 15 -23.95 23.18 -4.66
C SER A 15 -24.35 21.76 -4.24
N LEU A 16 -23.61 21.14 -3.32
CA LEU A 16 -23.90 19.80 -2.82
C LEU A 16 -25.21 19.75 -2.04
N SER A 17 -25.49 20.74 -1.18
CA SER A 17 -26.76 20.86 -0.47
C SER A 17 -27.96 20.89 -1.43
N ALA A 18 -27.88 21.72 -2.48
CA ALA A 18 -28.95 21.81 -3.47
C ALA A 18 -29.16 20.49 -4.24
N ARG A 19 -28.06 19.84 -4.68
CA ARG A 19 -28.12 18.60 -5.50
C ARG A 19 -28.52 17.37 -4.67
N LEU A 20 -28.06 17.28 -3.44
CA LEU A 20 -28.41 16.20 -2.50
C LEU A 20 -29.75 16.45 -1.78
N ARG A 21 -30.31 17.67 -1.86
CA ARG A 21 -31.56 18.08 -1.16
C ARG A 21 -31.48 18.00 0.37
N HIS A 22 -30.29 18.21 0.92
CA HIS A 22 -30.09 18.39 2.36
C HIS A 22 -30.03 19.88 2.73
N GLN A 23 -30.26 20.19 4.01
CA GLN A 23 -30.05 21.54 4.53
C GLN A 23 -28.57 21.92 4.45
N VAL A 24 -28.28 23.19 4.17
CA VAL A 24 -26.89 23.69 4.00
C VAL A 24 -26.06 23.40 5.25
N GLU A 25 -26.64 23.63 6.43
CA GLU A 25 -25.98 23.43 7.72
C GLU A 25 -25.65 21.96 8.00
N GLU A 26 -26.46 21.03 7.47
CA GLU A 26 -26.22 19.59 7.59
C GLU A 26 -25.03 19.17 6.72
N VAL A 27 -25.01 19.64 5.47
CA VAL A 27 -23.91 19.38 4.53
C VAL A 27 -22.61 20.04 4.99
N GLU A 28 -22.68 21.29 5.45
CA GLU A 28 -21.52 22.02 6.01
C GLU A 28 -20.93 21.26 7.20
N ARG A 29 -21.77 20.80 8.12
CA ARG A 29 -21.33 20.00 9.28
C ARG A 29 -20.65 18.72 8.81
N ALA A 30 -21.32 17.93 7.97
CA ALA A 30 -20.78 16.66 7.46
C ALA A 30 -19.46 16.86 6.68
N TYR A 31 -19.36 17.92 5.89
CA TYR A 31 -18.16 18.29 5.16
C TYR A 31 -17.01 18.66 6.11
N ARG A 32 -17.25 19.54 7.09
CA ARG A 32 -16.22 20.05 8.01
C ARG A 32 -15.74 19.01 9.03
N THR A 33 -16.63 18.14 9.52
CA THR A 33 -16.27 17.06 10.45
C THR A 33 -15.79 15.79 9.75
N GLY A 34 -15.97 15.71 8.43
CA GLY A 34 -15.53 14.57 7.62
C GLY A 34 -14.01 14.46 7.51
N HIS A 35 -13.56 13.31 7.01
CA HIS A 35 -12.14 13.04 6.75
C HIS A 35 -11.55 14.08 5.80
N ARG A 36 -10.27 14.45 6.00
CA ARG A 36 -9.56 15.42 5.15
C ARG A 36 -9.66 15.08 3.68
N ASN A 37 -9.44 13.82 3.32
CA ASN A 37 -9.40 13.40 1.92
C ASN A 37 -10.78 13.31 1.26
N VAL A 38 -11.87 13.18 2.02
CA VAL A 38 -13.23 13.41 1.49
C VAL A 38 -13.36 14.84 0.98
N ARG A 39 -12.92 15.83 1.78
CA ARG A 39 -12.94 17.24 1.37
C ARG A 39 -12.02 17.52 0.19
N THR A 40 -10.79 16.99 0.22
CA THR A 40 -9.83 17.11 -0.89
C THR A 40 -10.43 16.61 -2.20
N VAL A 41 -11.03 15.42 -2.21
CA VAL A 41 -11.60 14.83 -3.43
C VAL A 41 -12.81 15.63 -3.94
N LEU A 42 -13.75 15.99 -3.06
CA LEU A 42 -14.92 16.78 -3.44
C LEU A 42 -14.50 18.17 -3.99
N ARG A 43 -13.52 18.80 -3.35
CA ARG A 43 -12.97 20.09 -3.78
C ARG A 43 -12.25 19.99 -5.12
N ARG A 44 -11.41 18.96 -5.32
CA ARG A 44 -10.75 18.68 -6.61
C ARG A 44 -11.77 18.57 -7.73
N GLN A 45 -12.81 17.74 -7.53
CA GLN A 45 -13.86 17.56 -8.53
C GLN A 45 -14.56 18.89 -8.84
N TYR A 46 -14.92 19.66 -7.83
CA TYR A 46 -15.61 20.94 -8.01
C TYR A 46 -14.76 21.98 -8.74
N VAL A 47 -13.53 22.22 -8.28
CA VAL A 47 -12.61 23.21 -8.88
C VAL A 47 -12.36 22.88 -10.34
N ASN A 48 -12.08 21.62 -10.67
CA ASN A 48 -11.81 21.23 -12.06
C ASN A 48 -13.09 21.26 -12.93
N THR A 49 -14.27 21.17 -12.34
CA THR A 49 -15.55 21.31 -13.06
C THR A 49 -15.81 22.77 -13.42
N VAL A 50 -15.56 23.69 -12.48
CA VAL A 50 -15.78 25.14 -12.67
C VAL A 50 -14.65 25.78 -13.48
N HIS A 51 -13.43 25.27 -13.35
CA HIS A 51 -12.23 25.74 -14.02
C HIS A 51 -11.55 24.60 -14.80
N PRO A 52 -12.18 24.12 -15.90
CA PRO A 52 -11.62 23.03 -16.68
C PRO A 52 -10.28 23.44 -17.29
N SER A 53 -9.30 22.54 -17.21
CA SER A 53 -7.97 22.70 -17.79
C SER A 53 -7.57 21.44 -18.56
N PRO A 54 -6.93 21.56 -19.74
CA PRO A 54 -6.34 20.41 -20.44
C PRO A 54 -5.31 19.65 -19.61
N ASP A 55 -4.62 20.34 -18.69
CA ASP A 55 -3.63 19.74 -17.79
C ASP A 55 -4.28 18.92 -16.67
N HIS A 56 -5.54 19.21 -16.36
CA HIS A 56 -6.33 18.60 -15.28
C HIS A 56 -7.65 18.04 -15.84
N PRO A 57 -7.59 17.01 -16.72
CA PRO A 57 -8.78 16.45 -17.33
C PRO A 57 -9.70 15.82 -16.29
N LEU A 58 -11.02 15.90 -16.53
CA LEU A 58 -12.06 15.25 -15.73
C LEU A 58 -12.78 14.19 -16.54
N CYS A 59 -13.34 13.21 -15.82
CA CYS A 59 -14.32 12.30 -16.41
C CYS A 59 -15.65 13.02 -16.62
N ALA A 60 -16.25 12.88 -17.80
CA ALA A 60 -17.67 13.16 -17.99
C ALA A 60 -18.49 12.08 -17.25
N LEU A 61 -19.43 12.50 -16.40
CA LEU A 61 -20.20 11.59 -15.54
C LEU A 61 -21.65 11.51 -16.00
N LEU A 62 -22.00 10.46 -16.77
CA LEU A 62 -23.37 10.25 -17.21
C LEU A 62 -24.22 9.75 -16.04
N GLY A 63 -25.36 10.39 -15.80
CA GLY A 63 -26.26 10.03 -14.70
C GLY A 63 -25.84 10.55 -13.31
N GLU A 64 -24.88 11.47 -13.23
CA GLU A 64 -24.43 12.06 -11.96
C GLU A 64 -25.59 12.68 -11.15
N GLU A 65 -26.49 13.42 -11.79
CA GLU A 65 -27.68 14.00 -11.14
C GLU A 65 -28.63 12.94 -10.58
N HIS A 66 -28.70 11.77 -11.21
CA HIS A 66 -29.49 10.65 -10.70
C HIS A 66 -28.81 10.04 -9.46
N LEU A 67 -27.50 9.83 -9.52
CA LEU A 67 -26.72 9.37 -8.38
C LEU A 67 -26.89 10.31 -7.16
N LEU A 68 -26.75 11.62 -7.35
CA LEU A 68 -26.88 12.59 -6.27
C LEU A 68 -28.29 12.59 -5.64
N LYS A 69 -29.34 12.44 -6.46
CA LYS A 69 -30.71 12.31 -5.94
C LYS A 69 -30.90 11.05 -5.09
N VAL A 70 -30.27 9.94 -5.48
CA VAL A 70 -30.33 8.69 -4.70
C VAL A 70 -29.49 8.79 -3.43
N LEU A 71 -28.29 9.37 -3.50
CA LEU A 71 -27.45 9.62 -2.32
C LEU A 71 -28.10 10.60 -1.34
N GLY A 72 -28.90 11.55 -1.81
CA GLY A 72 -29.70 12.45 -0.99
C GLY A 72 -30.80 11.79 -0.16
N LEU A 73 -31.03 10.47 -0.33
CA LEU A 73 -31.89 9.68 0.55
C LEU A 73 -31.16 9.19 1.80
N LEU A 74 -29.82 9.25 1.81
CA LEU A 74 -28.96 8.84 2.91
C LEU A 74 -28.64 10.03 3.82
N SER A 75 -27.97 9.78 4.96
CA SER A 75 -27.44 10.89 5.76
C SER A 75 -26.39 11.69 4.98
N ALA A 76 -26.27 13.00 5.25
CA ALA A 76 -25.28 13.85 4.58
C ALA A 76 -23.84 13.29 4.69
N THR A 77 -23.47 12.72 5.84
CA THR A 77 -22.15 12.09 6.03
C THR A 77 -21.91 10.91 5.09
N VAL A 78 -22.88 9.99 4.98
CA VAL A 78 -22.77 8.83 4.09
C VAL A 78 -22.79 9.26 2.63
N ALA A 79 -23.66 10.22 2.27
CA ALA A 79 -23.76 10.75 0.92
C ALA A 79 -22.45 11.38 0.46
N LEU A 80 -21.86 12.28 1.25
CA LEU A 80 -20.59 12.94 0.92
C LEU A 80 -19.42 11.95 0.85
N PHE A 81 -19.35 11.00 1.78
CA PHE A 81 -18.31 9.98 1.79
C PHE A 81 -18.39 9.07 0.56
N THR A 82 -19.60 8.63 0.21
CA THR A 82 -19.85 7.76 -0.95
C THR A 82 -19.57 8.50 -2.26
N LEU A 83 -20.00 9.75 -2.38
CA LEU A 83 -19.73 10.59 -3.54
C LEU A 83 -18.21 10.79 -3.75
N ALA A 84 -17.49 11.06 -2.67
CA ALA A 84 -16.03 11.20 -2.73
C ALA A 84 -15.36 9.90 -3.20
N ARG A 85 -15.83 8.72 -2.75
CA ARG A 85 -15.32 7.43 -3.24
C ARG A 85 -15.53 7.26 -4.76
N VAL A 86 -16.70 7.63 -5.27
CA VAL A 86 -16.99 7.58 -6.71
C VAL A 86 -16.03 8.48 -7.48
N TYR A 87 -15.89 9.74 -7.06
CA TYR A 87 -14.99 10.68 -7.73
C TYR A 87 -13.51 10.26 -7.64
N ASP A 88 -13.08 9.66 -6.53
CA ASP A 88 -11.70 9.22 -6.38
C ASP A 88 -11.38 8.01 -7.26
N GLU A 89 -12.32 7.06 -7.41
CA GLU A 89 -12.13 5.91 -8.30
C GLU A 89 -12.07 6.34 -9.78
N CYS A 90 -12.93 7.28 -10.19
CA CYS A 90 -12.88 7.87 -11.53
C CYS A 90 -11.54 8.58 -11.79
N HIS A 91 -11.10 9.41 -10.84
CA HIS A 91 -9.83 10.15 -10.93
C HIS A 91 -8.63 9.22 -11.00
N ALA A 92 -8.55 8.22 -10.10
CA ALA A 92 -7.46 7.27 -10.06
C ALA A 92 -7.41 6.44 -11.35
N THR A 93 -8.56 5.99 -11.87
CA THR A 93 -8.65 5.27 -13.14
C THR A 93 -8.17 6.12 -14.32
N LEU A 94 -8.58 7.40 -14.38
CA LEU A 94 -8.11 8.32 -15.42
C LEU A 94 -6.60 8.54 -15.34
N CYS A 95 -6.05 8.74 -14.14
CA CYS A 95 -4.62 8.91 -13.96
C CYS A 95 -3.82 7.66 -14.37
N ARG A 96 -4.34 6.45 -14.06
CA ARG A 96 -3.77 5.18 -14.54
C ARG A 96 -3.77 5.11 -16.06
N ALA A 97 -4.89 5.45 -16.72
CA ALA A 97 -5.00 5.46 -18.18
C ALA A 97 -4.06 6.49 -18.83
N LEU A 98 -3.90 7.67 -18.25
CA LEU A 98 -2.94 8.69 -18.69
C LEU A 98 -1.49 8.19 -18.55
N ALA A 99 -1.15 7.55 -17.44
CA ALA A 99 0.17 6.98 -17.21
C ALA A 99 0.48 5.83 -18.19
N ALA A 100 -0.49 4.94 -18.43
CA ALA A 100 -0.39 3.87 -19.43
C ALA A 100 -0.15 4.43 -20.84
N GLY A 101 -0.91 5.45 -21.24
CA GLY A 101 -0.71 6.13 -22.53
C GLY A 101 0.68 6.76 -22.67
N ARG A 102 1.25 7.33 -21.60
CA ARG A 102 2.64 7.83 -21.61
C ARG A 102 3.68 6.71 -21.78
N ARG A 103 3.36 5.48 -21.36
CA ARG A 103 4.21 4.29 -21.56
C ARG A 103 3.99 3.61 -22.92
N GLY A 104 3.06 4.10 -23.74
CA GLY A 104 2.71 3.49 -25.02
C GLY A 104 1.79 2.27 -24.91
N GLU A 105 1.20 2.03 -23.74
CA GLU A 105 0.16 1.00 -23.56
C GLU A 105 -1.15 1.52 -24.20
N LEU A 106 -1.79 0.69 -25.02
CA LEU A 106 -3.02 1.04 -25.74
C LEU A 106 -4.29 0.63 -24.99
N ASP A 107 -4.15 -0.09 -23.88
CA ASP A 107 -5.27 -0.45 -23.02
C ASP A 107 -5.90 0.84 -22.48
N TYR A 108 -7.22 0.99 -22.67
CA TYR A 108 -7.99 2.18 -22.30
C TYR A 108 -7.68 3.47 -23.08
N ASP A 109 -7.08 3.37 -24.27
CA ASP A 109 -6.80 4.56 -25.07
C ASP A 109 -8.07 5.35 -25.44
N GLY A 110 -9.21 4.66 -25.60
CA GLY A 110 -10.52 5.32 -25.75
C GLY A 110 -10.87 6.19 -24.55
N PHE A 111 -10.83 5.61 -23.33
CA PHE A 111 -11.11 6.31 -22.07
C PHE A 111 -10.14 7.48 -21.86
N ARG A 112 -8.86 7.29 -22.20
CA ARG A 112 -7.84 8.34 -22.08
C ARG A 112 -8.17 9.56 -22.94
N ARG A 113 -8.68 9.36 -24.16
CA ARG A 113 -9.00 10.45 -25.10
C ARG A 113 -10.34 11.10 -24.79
N SER A 114 -11.32 10.34 -24.33
CA SER A 114 -12.66 10.82 -23.98
C SER A 114 -13.12 10.16 -22.69
N PRO A 115 -12.64 10.61 -21.53
CA PRO A 115 -12.93 9.95 -20.27
C PRO A 115 -14.40 10.13 -19.91
N CYS A 116 -15.17 9.06 -20.04
CA CYS A 116 -16.60 9.04 -19.77
C CYS A 116 -16.96 7.86 -18.88
N VAL A 117 -17.70 8.13 -17.79
CA VAL A 117 -18.16 7.12 -16.84
C VAL A 117 -19.67 7.19 -16.70
N ASP A 118 -20.35 6.06 -16.92
CA ASP A 118 -21.77 5.89 -16.68
C ASP A 118 -22.05 5.47 -15.22
N LEU A 119 -22.78 6.31 -14.50
CA LEU A 119 -23.12 6.14 -13.08
C LEU A 119 -24.57 5.67 -12.87
N ARG A 120 -25.35 5.50 -13.94
CA ARG A 120 -26.80 5.17 -13.82
C ARG A 120 -27.02 3.86 -13.08
N GLU A 121 -26.24 2.85 -13.43
CA GLU A 121 -26.35 1.55 -12.78
C GLU A 121 -25.93 1.59 -11.30
N LEU A 122 -24.84 2.30 -11.00
CA LEU A 122 -24.38 2.53 -9.63
C LEU A 122 -25.47 3.19 -8.76
N ALA A 123 -26.20 4.15 -9.33
CA ALA A 123 -27.33 4.81 -8.66
C ALA A 123 -28.55 3.88 -8.49
N ASP A 124 -28.91 3.11 -9.52
CA ASP A 124 -30.05 2.21 -9.47
C ASP A 124 -29.86 1.08 -8.43
N GLN A 125 -28.63 0.60 -8.26
CA GLN A 125 -28.30 -0.42 -7.26
C GLN A 125 -28.45 0.10 -5.82
N ILE A 126 -28.07 1.34 -5.51
CA ILE A 126 -28.30 1.94 -4.16
C ILE A 126 -29.79 2.03 -3.87
N ARG A 127 -30.60 2.41 -4.86
CA ARG A 127 -32.05 2.52 -4.70
C ARG A 127 -32.70 1.16 -4.39
N GLN A 128 -32.15 0.07 -4.92
CA GLN A 128 -32.62 -1.28 -4.67
C GLN A 128 -32.14 -1.83 -3.33
N LEU A 129 -30.90 -1.48 -2.95
CA LEU A 129 -30.26 -1.92 -1.71
C LEU A 129 -29.39 -0.79 -1.17
N GLU A 130 -29.84 -0.14 -0.09
CA GLU A 130 -29.07 0.93 0.57
C GLU A 130 -27.67 0.46 0.98
N GLU A 131 -27.53 -0.79 1.40
CA GLU A 131 -26.26 -1.40 1.80
C GLU A 131 -25.24 -1.53 0.66
N ALA A 132 -25.65 -1.36 -0.60
CA ALA A 132 -24.73 -1.39 -1.75
C ALA A 132 -23.60 -0.36 -1.63
N VAL A 133 -23.79 0.73 -0.87
CA VAL A 133 -22.71 1.69 -0.60
C VAL A 133 -21.52 1.07 0.14
N HIS A 134 -21.67 -0.10 0.78
CA HIS A 134 -20.59 -0.81 1.44
C HIS A 134 -19.74 -1.68 0.48
N ASP A 135 -20.18 -1.83 -0.76
CA ASP A 135 -19.46 -2.61 -1.77
C ASP A 135 -18.34 -1.81 -2.44
N GLN A 136 -17.51 -2.49 -3.23
CA GLN A 136 -16.45 -1.88 -4.02
C GLN A 136 -17.01 -1.19 -5.26
N ILE A 137 -16.49 -0.02 -5.61
CA ILE A 137 -16.77 0.62 -6.89
C ILE A 137 -15.77 0.06 -7.91
N ILE A 138 -16.27 -0.49 -9.01
CA ILE A 138 -15.44 -0.94 -10.14
C ILE A 138 -15.90 -0.20 -11.40
N LEU A 139 -14.94 0.20 -12.23
CA LEU A 139 -15.18 0.77 -13.55
C LEU A 139 -14.85 -0.26 -14.61
N GLU A 140 -15.84 -0.67 -15.38
CA GLU A 140 -15.71 -1.73 -16.40
C GLU A 140 -16.03 -1.21 -17.79
N ALA A 141 -15.31 -1.69 -18.79
CA ALA A 141 -15.70 -1.48 -20.18
C ALA A 141 -16.87 -2.41 -20.51
N THR A 142 -18.01 -1.85 -20.94
CA THR A 142 -19.20 -2.63 -21.33
C THR A 142 -19.10 -3.23 -22.72
N SER A 143 -18.13 -2.77 -23.52
CA SER A 143 -17.92 -3.22 -24.88
C SER A 143 -16.44 -3.15 -25.24
N LYS A 144 -16.09 -3.54 -26.48
CA LYS A 144 -14.73 -3.34 -27.00
C LYS A 144 -14.36 -1.85 -27.12
N ASP A 145 -15.34 -0.95 -27.16
CA ASP A 145 -15.11 0.47 -27.05
C ASP A 145 -14.81 0.83 -25.59
N THR A 146 -13.55 1.18 -25.33
CA THR A 146 -13.07 1.56 -24.01
C THR A 146 -13.30 3.04 -23.70
N SER A 147 -13.94 3.83 -24.59
CA SER A 147 -14.24 5.25 -24.32
C SER A 147 -15.23 5.46 -23.18
N LEU A 148 -16.19 4.54 -23.03
CA LEU A 148 -17.19 4.57 -21.95
C LEU A 148 -16.92 3.44 -20.96
N LEU A 149 -16.68 3.81 -19.70
CA LEU A 149 -16.68 2.88 -18.59
C LEU A 149 -18.01 2.95 -17.85
N THR A 150 -18.49 1.84 -17.31
CA THR A 150 -19.67 1.79 -16.44
C THR A 150 -19.23 1.54 -15.02
N ALA A 151 -19.69 2.38 -14.10
CA ALA A 151 -19.47 2.21 -12.68
C ALA A 151 -20.52 1.27 -12.08
N ARG A 152 -20.08 0.30 -11.28
CA ARG A 152 -20.94 -0.69 -10.63
C ARG A 152 -20.47 -0.99 -9.22
N TRP A 153 -21.40 -1.36 -8.33
CA TRP A 153 -21.05 -1.96 -7.06
C TRP A 153 -20.70 -3.43 -7.24
N HIS A 154 -19.58 -3.83 -6.66
CA HIS A 154 -19.15 -5.21 -6.58
C HIS A 154 -18.97 -5.60 -5.14
N ARG A 155 -19.68 -6.65 -4.75
CA ARG A 155 -19.60 -7.18 -3.39
C ARG A 155 -18.16 -7.51 -3.04
N LEU A 156 -17.69 -6.95 -1.93
CA LEU A 156 -16.37 -7.29 -1.42
C LEU A 156 -16.42 -8.72 -0.87
N PRO A 157 -15.61 -9.66 -1.40
CA PRO A 157 -15.55 -11.00 -0.83
C PRO A 157 -15.03 -10.90 0.61
N PRO A 158 -15.59 -11.68 1.55
CA PRO A 158 -15.00 -11.80 2.87
C PRO A 158 -13.57 -12.35 2.73
N MET A 159 -12.66 -11.87 3.57
CA MET A 159 -11.30 -12.39 3.64
C MET A 159 -11.00 -12.63 5.11
N THR A 160 -10.70 -13.89 5.43
CA THR A 160 -10.31 -14.34 6.76
C THR A 160 -9.24 -15.40 6.61
N PHE A 161 -8.36 -15.47 7.61
CA PHE A 161 -7.31 -16.48 7.75
C PHE A 161 -7.60 -17.43 8.93
N ASP A 162 -8.86 -17.48 9.39
CA ASP A 162 -9.31 -18.36 10.48
C ASP A 162 -9.22 -19.85 10.14
N ASN A 163 -9.06 -20.19 8.86
CA ASN A 163 -8.77 -21.55 8.40
C ASN A 163 -7.32 -21.99 8.67
N LEU A 164 -6.42 -21.06 9.01
CA LEU A 164 -5.05 -21.36 9.39
C LEU A 164 -4.96 -21.79 10.86
N PRO A 165 -4.02 -22.70 11.21
CA PRO A 165 -3.68 -22.95 12.60
C PRO A 165 -3.27 -21.65 13.32
N ARG A 166 -3.75 -21.46 14.55
CA ARG A 166 -3.39 -20.30 15.37
C ARG A 166 -2.03 -20.49 16.03
N LEU A 167 -1.12 -19.55 15.80
CA LEU A 167 0.10 -19.42 16.59
C LEU A 167 -0.24 -18.70 17.90
N HIS A 168 -0.14 -19.41 19.02
CA HIS A 168 -0.52 -18.85 20.33
C HIS A 168 0.57 -17.99 21.00
N SER A 169 1.82 -18.13 20.58
CA SER A 169 2.94 -17.36 21.12
C SER A 169 4.06 -17.31 20.09
N LEU A 170 4.67 -16.13 19.93
CA LEU A 170 5.88 -15.97 19.11
C LEU A 170 7.13 -16.62 19.74
N ALA A 171 7.07 -17.10 20.98
CA ALA A 171 8.13 -17.93 21.57
C ALA A 171 8.23 -19.32 20.93
N ASN A 172 7.16 -19.78 20.26
CA ASN A 172 7.12 -21.06 19.57
C ASN A 172 7.94 -21.03 18.28
N ILE A 173 8.10 -22.22 17.68
CA ILE A 173 8.75 -22.39 16.37
C ILE A 173 7.83 -21.79 15.30
N LEU A 174 8.38 -20.90 14.47
CA LEU A 174 7.68 -20.31 13.34
C LEU A 174 7.69 -21.29 12.15
N PRO A 175 6.68 -21.25 11.26
CA PRO A 175 6.71 -22.06 10.04
C PRO A 175 7.91 -21.66 9.17
N GLY A 176 8.73 -22.64 8.79
CA GLY A 176 10.00 -22.42 8.10
C GLY A 176 11.23 -22.58 9.00
N GLU A 177 11.05 -22.65 10.32
CA GLU A 177 12.13 -22.95 11.27
C GLU A 177 12.28 -24.45 11.51
N GLN A 178 13.51 -24.95 11.46
CA GLN A 178 13.82 -26.35 11.80
C GLN A 178 13.93 -26.58 13.31
N SER A 179 14.26 -25.52 14.06
CA SER A 179 14.38 -25.54 15.52
C SER A 179 14.13 -24.13 16.06
N ARG A 180 13.95 -23.99 17.38
CA ARG A 180 13.73 -22.68 18.00
C ARG A 180 14.92 -21.76 17.75
N SER A 181 14.67 -20.61 17.16
CA SER A 181 15.67 -19.56 16.97
C SER A 181 15.56 -18.45 18.01
N HIS A 182 16.70 -17.80 18.28
CA HIS A 182 16.84 -16.64 19.15
C HIS A 182 17.24 -15.39 18.37
N GLU A 183 18.08 -15.53 17.33
CA GLU A 183 18.59 -14.39 16.55
C GLU A 183 17.95 -14.33 15.17
N TYR A 184 17.22 -13.24 14.92
CA TYR A 184 16.47 -13.00 13.70
C TYR A 184 17.04 -11.82 12.90
N ALA A 185 16.82 -11.84 11.59
CA ALA A 185 16.91 -10.67 10.73
C ALA A 185 15.58 -10.43 10.02
N GLY A 186 15.23 -9.16 9.80
CA GLY A 186 14.02 -8.77 9.08
C GLY A 186 14.36 -8.15 7.72
N ILE A 187 13.72 -8.61 6.65
CA ILE A 187 13.83 -8.02 5.31
C ILE A 187 12.48 -7.40 4.95
N GLY A 188 12.43 -6.10 4.71
CA GLY A 188 11.27 -5.49 4.04
C GLY A 188 11.30 -5.87 2.56
N GLY A 189 10.32 -6.66 2.13
CA GLY A 189 10.27 -7.33 0.82
C GLY A 189 10.20 -6.37 -0.36
N GLY A 190 9.43 -5.29 -0.26
CA GLY A 190 9.28 -4.37 -1.38
C GLY A 190 9.00 -2.92 -0.99
N GLY A 191 7.76 -2.64 -0.63
CA GLY A 191 7.27 -1.29 -0.34
C GLY A 191 7.99 -0.62 0.84
N GLY A 192 7.85 0.71 0.94
CA GLY A 192 8.47 1.44 2.04
C GLY A 192 7.93 1.14 3.43
N SER A 193 6.72 0.62 3.52
CA SER A 193 6.14 0.22 4.79
C SER A 193 6.77 -1.06 5.34
N ASP A 194 7.42 -1.87 4.51
CA ASP A 194 7.82 -3.23 4.90
C ASP A 194 8.97 -3.24 5.90
N ILE A 195 9.87 -2.26 5.82
CA ILE A 195 10.90 -2.05 6.86
C ILE A 195 10.29 -1.63 8.20
N ILE A 196 9.17 -0.90 8.17
CA ILE A 196 8.43 -0.52 9.38
C ILE A 196 7.77 -1.76 9.98
N SER A 197 7.13 -2.58 9.15
CA SER A 197 6.48 -3.83 9.58
C SER A 197 7.47 -4.86 10.08
N ALA A 198 8.63 -4.98 9.45
CA ALA A 198 9.73 -5.78 9.96
C ALA A 198 10.12 -5.31 11.35
N SER A 199 10.31 -3.99 11.53
CA SER A 199 10.57 -3.45 12.86
C SER A 199 9.48 -3.77 13.89
N LEU A 200 8.19 -3.70 13.52
CA LEU A 200 7.07 -4.08 14.40
C LEU A 200 7.16 -5.54 14.85
N ILE A 201 7.44 -6.48 13.93
CA ILE A 201 7.67 -7.89 14.26
C ILE A 201 8.83 -8.01 15.26
N GLY A 202 9.90 -7.23 15.07
CA GLY A 202 11.06 -7.25 15.97
C GLY A 202 10.73 -6.83 17.40
N HIS A 203 9.81 -5.89 17.58
CA HIS A 203 9.29 -5.54 18.90
C HIS A 203 8.47 -6.66 19.52
N LEU A 204 7.60 -7.32 18.75
CA LEU A 204 6.82 -8.46 19.22
C LEU A 204 7.71 -9.65 19.62
N LEU A 205 8.73 -9.97 18.81
CA LEU A 205 9.71 -11.02 19.10
C LEU A 205 10.49 -10.76 20.39
N ARG A 206 10.89 -9.51 20.65
CA ARG A 206 11.57 -9.12 21.91
C ARG A 206 10.71 -9.30 23.13
N GLY A 207 9.39 -9.11 23.01
CA GLY A 207 8.43 -9.45 24.06
C GLY A 207 8.47 -10.93 24.46
N GLN A 208 9.01 -11.79 23.61
CA GLN A 208 9.12 -13.24 23.81
C GLN A 208 10.58 -13.73 23.92
N HIS A 209 11.50 -12.85 24.32
CA HIS A 209 12.93 -13.16 24.50
C HIS A 209 13.64 -13.65 23.22
N LYS A 210 13.19 -13.19 22.05
CA LYS A 210 13.89 -13.33 20.76
C LYS A 210 14.43 -11.97 20.32
N GLU A 211 15.51 -11.95 19.57
CA GLU A 211 16.19 -10.72 19.14
C GLU A 211 16.08 -10.55 17.62
N MET A 212 15.81 -9.32 17.16
CA MET A 212 15.86 -8.96 15.74
C MET A 212 16.55 -7.62 15.55
N ASN A 213 17.88 -7.64 15.56
CA ASN A 213 18.72 -6.45 15.56
C ASN A 213 19.20 -6.01 14.18
N LEU A 214 19.08 -6.88 13.16
CA LEU A 214 19.40 -6.59 11.77
C LEU A 214 18.11 -6.43 10.96
N LEU A 215 17.97 -5.28 10.30
CA LEU A 215 16.93 -5.03 9.31
C LEU A 215 17.53 -4.70 7.93
N ILE A 216 16.87 -5.14 6.87
CA ILE A 216 17.22 -4.86 5.48
C ILE A 216 16.00 -4.29 4.79
N SER A 217 16.09 -3.08 4.24
CA SER A 217 15.04 -2.51 3.39
C SER A 217 15.39 -2.74 1.93
N THR A 218 14.58 -3.53 1.23
CA THR A 218 14.69 -3.63 -0.22
C THR A 218 14.01 -2.42 -0.86
N ARG A 219 14.61 -1.86 -1.90
CA ARG A 219 14.08 -0.73 -2.69
C ARG A 219 14.35 -0.94 -4.16
N THR A 220 13.43 -0.55 -5.01
CA THR A 220 13.69 -0.49 -6.46
C THR A 220 14.83 0.48 -6.78
N TRP A 221 15.64 0.09 -7.78
CA TRP A 221 16.74 0.89 -8.34
C TRP A 221 16.26 2.24 -8.87
N THR A 222 15.06 2.29 -9.45
CA THR A 222 14.41 3.52 -9.88
C THR A 222 13.28 3.93 -8.94
N THR A 223 13.01 5.23 -8.81
CA THR A 223 11.89 5.73 -8.01
C THR A 223 10.54 5.36 -8.65
N GLY A 224 9.75 4.52 -7.98
CA GLY A 224 8.47 4.03 -8.51
C GLY A 224 7.20 4.72 -8.00
N SER A 225 7.27 5.53 -6.93
CA SER A 225 6.08 6.17 -6.34
C SER A 225 6.34 7.62 -5.95
N GLN A 226 5.26 8.41 -5.89
CA GLN A 226 5.25 9.75 -5.30
C GLN A 226 5.77 9.61 -3.86
N GLY A 227 6.95 10.19 -3.62
CA GLY A 227 7.62 10.06 -2.35
C GLY A 227 7.39 11.27 -1.47
N LYS A 228 8.45 12.04 -1.29
CA LYS A 228 8.35 13.40 -0.77
C LYS A 228 7.69 14.28 -1.84
N LYS A 229 7.13 15.41 -1.41
CA LYS A 229 6.66 16.42 -2.36
C LYS A 229 7.79 16.80 -3.32
N GLY A 230 7.55 16.64 -4.62
CA GLY A 230 8.54 16.93 -5.68
C GLY A 230 9.50 15.79 -6.04
N SER A 231 9.33 14.58 -5.48
CA SER A 231 10.10 13.40 -5.93
C SER A 231 9.84 13.12 -7.41
N LYS A 232 10.91 12.92 -8.19
CA LYS A 232 10.79 12.56 -9.61
C LYS A 232 10.56 11.06 -9.73
N LEU A 233 9.66 10.63 -10.60
CA LEU A 233 9.45 9.22 -10.94
C LEU A 233 10.48 8.75 -11.99
N GLY A 234 10.91 7.50 -11.90
CA GLY A 234 11.74 6.83 -12.90
C GLY A 234 13.21 7.23 -12.93
N ILE A 235 13.70 8.00 -11.95
CA ILE A 235 15.13 8.33 -11.84
C ILE A 235 15.86 7.27 -11.01
N LYS A 236 17.18 7.14 -11.18
CA LYS A 236 18.03 6.30 -10.32
C LYS A 236 17.88 6.75 -8.87
N ARG A 237 17.70 5.79 -7.96
CA ARG A 237 17.69 6.03 -6.53
C ARG A 237 19.12 6.22 -6.04
N GLU A 238 19.49 7.48 -5.82
CA GLU A 238 20.74 7.82 -5.14
C GLU A 238 20.54 7.78 -3.63
N VAL A 239 21.52 7.24 -2.92
CA VAL A 239 21.55 7.15 -1.45
C VAL A 239 22.67 8.04 -0.94
N TYR A 240 22.33 8.97 -0.06
CA TYR A 240 23.24 9.99 0.46
C TYR A 240 23.49 9.79 1.95
N ASN A 241 24.66 10.23 2.42
CA ASN A 241 25.04 10.20 3.85
C ASN A 241 24.88 8.80 4.49
N HIS A 242 25.09 7.75 3.71
CA HIS A 242 25.08 6.38 4.20
C HIS A 242 26.37 6.04 4.93
N GLY A 243 26.33 5.00 5.75
CA GLY A 243 27.44 4.56 6.58
C GLY A 243 28.50 3.71 5.87
N GLY A 244 28.57 3.82 4.54
CA GLY A 244 29.36 2.95 3.67
C GLY A 244 28.52 1.90 2.93
N THR A 245 29.16 1.25 1.96
CA THR A 245 28.63 0.12 1.20
C THR A 245 29.10 -1.19 1.84
N VAL A 246 28.30 -2.26 1.74
CA VAL A 246 28.67 -3.55 2.34
C VAL A 246 29.93 -4.10 1.68
N GLN A 247 30.81 -4.64 2.52
CA GLN A 247 32.03 -5.32 2.10
C GLN A 247 31.89 -6.82 2.38
N ASP A 248 32.13 -7.64 1.36
CA ASP A 248 32.13 -9.09 1.48
C ASP A 248 33.45 -9.63 0.94
N HIS A 249 34.21 -10.33 1.79
CA HIS A 249 35.55 -10.83 1.47
C HIS A 249 36.49 -9.79 0.81
N GLY A 250 36.42 -8.52 1.25
CA GLY A 250 37.23 -7.42 0.72
C GLY A 250 36.73 -6.80 -0.59
N ARG A 251 35.57 -7.26 -1.10
CA ARG A 251 34.90 -6.70 -2.28
C ARG A 251 33.70 -5.88 -1.86
N THR A 252 33.57 -4.69 -2.45
CA THR A 252 32.36 -3.88 -2.34
C THR A 252 31.20 -4.54 -3.08
N VAL A 253 30.08 -4.75 -2.39
CA VAL A 253 28.85 -5.30 -2.98
C VAL A 253 27.93 -4.17 -3.42
N ALA A 254 27.77 -4.00 -4.73
CA ALA A 254 27.03 -2.89 -5.31
C ALA A 254 25.56 -2.84 -4.86
N GLY A 255 24.98 -1.64 -4.79
CA GLY A 255 23.59 -1.43 -4.40
C GLY A 255 23.24 -1.73 -2.93
N THR A 256 24.24 -1.88 -2.05
CA THR A 256 24.04 -2.10 -0.62
C THR A 256 24.52 -0.89 0.19
N PHE A 257 23.75 -0.44 1.17
CA PHE A 257 24.08 0.77 1.93
C PHE A 257 23.77 0.59 3.40
N ARG A 258 24.72 0.90 4.28
CA ARG A 258 24.46 0.93 5.72
C ARG A 258 23.70 2.21 6.07
N VAL A 259 22.56 2.10 6.75
CA VAL A 259 21.74 3.25 7.14
C VAL A 259 22.28 3.85 8.45
N ARG A 260 22.29 5.18 8.50
CA ARG A 260 22.62 6.02 9.67
C ARG A 260 21.53 7.09 9.86
N GLU A 261 21.61 7.83 10.95
CA GLU A 261 20.61 8.84 11.34
C GLU A 261 20.28 9.85 10.23
N TYR A 262 21.29 10.26 9.45
CA TYR A 262 21.15 11.25 8.38
C TYR A 262 21.16 10.64 6.98
N THR A 263 21.08 9.31 6.86
CA THR A 263 20.98 8.66 5.55
C THR A 263 19.67 9.03 4.90
N THR A 264 19.75 9.56 3.68
CA THR A 264 18.60 9.91 2.86
C THR A 264 18.71 9.22 1.51
N ALA A 265 17.60 9.07 0.80
CA ALA A 265 17.60 8.55 -0.55
C ALA A 265 16.58 9.28 -1.42
N GLU A 266 16.79 9.26 -2.73
CA GLU A 266 15.77 9.70 -3.68
C GLU A 266 14.48 8.87 -3.51
N GLY A 267 13.33 9.55 -3.60
CA GLY A 267 12.04 8.97 -3.27
C GLY A 267 11.72 9.06 -1.76
N ARG A 268 11.11 8.00 -1.21
CA ARG A 268 10.80 7.90 0.23
C ARG A 268 11.91 7.19 0.98
N ASP A 269 12.29 7.78 2.11
CA ASP A 269 13.25 7.28 3.10
C ASP A 269 12.53 6.97 4.41
N LEU A 270 12.30 5.70 4.69
CA LEU A 270 11.67 5.23 5.93
C LEU A 270 12.62 4.41 6.80
N GLU A 271 13.83 4.15 6.32
CA GLU A 271 14.81 3.22 6.90
C GLU A 271 15.50 3.80 8.13
N ALA A 272 15.60 5.13 8.22
CA ALA A 272 16.12 5.78 9.42
C ALA A 272 15.12 5.74 10.59
N ILE A 273 13.83 5.45 10.33
CA ILE A 273 12.78 5.47 11.37
C ILE A 273 13.00 4.38 12.43
N PRO A 274 13.29 3.10 12.08
CA PRO A 274 13.55 2.07 13.07
C PRO A 274 14.94 2.16 13.73
N LEU A 275 15.85 3.02 13.24
CA LEU A 275 17.24 3.09 13.67
C LEU A 275 17.44 3.21 15.19
N PRO A 276 16.62 3.97 15.96
CA PRO A 276 16.76 4.04 17.41
C PRO A 276 16.47 2.72 18.15
N PHE A 277 15.85 1.74 17.47
CA PHE A 277 15.35 0.51 18.07
C PHE A 277 16.03 -0.76 17.53
N HIS A 278 16.87 -0.64 16.50
CA HIS A 278 17.59 -1.76 15.88
C HIS A 278 19.06 -1.37 15.70
N ARG A 279 19.98 -2.31 15.93
CA ARG A 279 21.42 -2.02 15.92
C ARG A 279 21.97 -1.83 14.52
N GLN A 280 21.41 -2.55 13.55
CA GLN A 280 21.92 -2.60 12.19
C GLN A 280 20.76 -2.49 11.20
N ILE A 281 20.80 -1.46 10.34
CA ILE A 281 19.85 -1.30 9.26
C ILE A 281 20.63 -1.10 7.95
N PHE A 282 20.22 -1.82 6.92
CA PHE A 282 20.78 -1.72 5.57
C PHE A 282 19.67 -1.43 4.56
N MET A 283 20.05 -0.77 3.46
CA MET A 283 19.23 -0.62 2.27
C MET A 283 19.85 -1.42 1.14
N VAL A 284 19.04 -2.19 0.42
CA VAL A 284 19.41 -2.98 -0.76
C VAL A 284 18.62 -2.48 -1.96
N LEU A 285 19.31 -2.20 -3.07
CA LEU A 285 18.69 -1.75 -4.31
C LEU A 285 18.48 -2.91 -5.27
N ASP A 286 17.22 -3.26 -5.49
CA ASP A 286 16.74 -4.23 -6.46
C ASP A 286 16.69 -3.63 -7.87
N GLN A 287 17.38 -4.27 -8.81
CA GLN A 287 17.52 -3.84 -10.19
C GLN A 287 16.54 -4.52 -11.15
N GLY A 288 15.72 -5.47 -10.69
CA GLY A 288 14.93 -6.36 -11.56
C GLY A 288 13.89 -5.67 -12.45
N GLU A 289 13.39 -4.50 -12.05
CA GLU A 289 12.45 -3.68 -12.84
C GLU A 289 13.14 -2.61 -13.71
N SER A 290 14.45 -2.42 -13.56
CA SER A 290 15.16 -1.37 -14.28
C SER A 290 15.25 -1.68 -15.77
N LYS A 291 14.61 -0.83 -16.59
CA LYS A 291 14.82 -0.79 -18.05
C LYS A 291 16.05 0.04 -18.45
N ALA A 292 16.64 0.77 -17.50
CA ALA A 292 17.80 1.61 -17.76
C ALA A 292 19.06 0.77 -17.91
N GLN A 293 20.00 1.24 -18.74
CA GLN A 293 21.33 0.65 -18.83
C GLN A 293 22.08 0.89 -17.52
N ILE A 294 22.30 -0.18 -16.75
CA ILE A 294 23.08 -0.13 -15.50
C ILE A 294 24.55 -0.34 -15.87
N SER A 295 25.41 0.56 -15.39
CA SER A 295 26.85 0.44 -15.58
C SER A 295 27.37 -0.87 -14.96
N GLN A 296 28.42 -1.44 -15.51
CA GLN A 296 28.98 -2.71 -15.01
C GLN A 296 29.41 -2.63 -13.54
N HIS A 297 29.82 -1.45 -13.04
CA HIS A 297 30.20 -1.27 -11.64
C HIS A 297 29.00 -1.17 -10.69
N ASP A 298 27.81 -0.81 -11.20
CA ASP A 298 26.59 -0.72 -10.41
C ASP A 298 25.77 -2.02 -10.45
N GLN A 299 26.04 -2.93 -11.39
CA GLN A 299 25.32 -4.20 -11.50
C GLN A 299 25.40 -5.00 -10.20
N ALA A 300 24.25 -5.46 -9.73
CA ALA A 300 24.15 -6.22 -8.49
C ALA A 300 23.16 -7.37 -8.61
N ASP A 301 23.46 -8.48 -7.93
CA ASP A 301 22.57 -9.62 -7.77
C ASP A 301 21.98 -9.62 -6.36
N LEU A 302 20.65 -9.76 -6.24
CA LEU A 302 19.97 -9.71 -4.95
C LEU A 302 20.45 -10.81 -3.99
N THR A 303 20.79 -12.01 -4.48
CA THR A 303 21.29 -13.11 -3.65
C THR A 303 22.64 -12.74 -3.04
N GLU A 304 23.55 -12.18 -3.85
CA GLU A 304 24.85 -11.68 -3.40
C GLU A 304 24.67 -10.55 -2.38
N GLN A 305 23.76 -9.60 -2.65
CA GLN A 305 23.46 -8.48 -1.75
C GLN A 305 22.95 -8.95 -0.38
N PHE A 306 21.93 -9.81 -0.34
CA PHE A 306 21.37 -10.31 0.92
C PHE A 306 22.37 -11.15 1.69
N GLY A 307 23.07 -12.07 1.03
CA GLY A 307 24.10 -12.89 1.66
C GLY A 307 25.20 -12.03 2.30
N ALA A 308 25.68 -11.02 1.59
CA ALA A 308 26.69 -10.09 2.09
C ALA A 308 26.22 -9.29 3.29
N VAL A 309 24.98 -8.77 3.26
CA VAL A 309 24.39 -8.01 4.38
C VAL A 309 24.19 -8.89 5.62
N LEU A 310 23.65 -10.10 5.45
CA LEU A 310 23.43 -11.05 6.55
C LEU A 310 24.75 -11.44 7.23
N ARG A 311 25.85 -11.55 6.47
CA ARG A 311 27.20 -11.76 7.02
C ARG A 311 27.75 -10.57 7.81
N GLN A 312 27.17 -9.37 7.70
CA GLN A 312 27.54 -8.22 8.54
C GLN A 312 26.89 -8.25 9.93
N ALA A 313 26.01 -9.22 10.20
CA ALA A 313 25.29 -9.28 11.47
C ALA A 313 26.27 -9.35 12.67
N GLU A 314 26.03 -8.56 13.71
CA GLU A 314 26.83 -8.58 14.95
C GLU A 314 26.81 -9.95 15.64
N ARG A 315 25.70 -10.68 15.48
CA ARG A 315 25.49 -12.04 15.98
C ARG A 315 25.06 -12.91 14.81
N ARG A 316 25.33 -14.21 14.89
CA ARG A 316 24.89 -15.16 13.86
C ARG A 316 23.36 -15.17 13.81
N VAL A 317 22.81 -14.75 12.68
CA VAL A 317 21.38 -14.86 12.38
C VAL A 317 21.04 -16.33 12.16
N GLU A 318 19.94 -16.77 12.75
CA GLU A 318 19.41 -18.15 12.62
C GLU A 318 18.18 -18.19 11.71
N THR A 319 17.30 -17.19 11.84
CA THR A 319 16.09 -17.07 11.03
C THR A 319 16.01 -15.71 10.34
N VAL A 320 15.70 -15.72 9.05
CA VAL A 320 15.39 -14.52 8.28
C VAL A 320 13.89 -14.46 8.03
N ILE A 321 13.27 -13.35 8.42
CA ILE A 321 11.87 -13.07 8.15
C ILE A 321 11.76 -12.07 7.01
N ILE A 322 11.21 -12.49 5.88
CA ILE A 322 10.87 -11.62 4.75
C ILE A 322 9.46 -11.09 4.99
N VAL A 323 9.33 -9.77 5.10
CA VAL A 323 8.12 -9.11 5.58
C VAL A 323 7.48 -8.32 4.45
N ASP A 324 6.20 -8.58 4.24
CA ASP A 324 5.29 -7.75 3.48
C ASP A 324 4.27 -7.12 4.45
N THR A 325 3.99 -5.83 4.30
CA THR A 325 2.96 -5.16 5.10
C THR A 325 1.56 -5.39 4.55
N GLY A 326 1.40 -5.70 3.27
CA GLY A 326 0.08 -5.78 2.68
C GLY A 326 -0.39 -7.21 2.57
N GLY A 327 -0.24 -7.70 1.35
CA GLY A 327 -0.53 -9.06 0.96
C GLY A 327 -0.36 -9.25 -0.54
N ASP A 328 0.27 -8.30 -1.26
CA ASP A 328 0.66 -8.48 -2.65
C ASP A 328 1.81 -9.48 -2.80
N VAL A 329 2.48 -9.86 -1.70
CA VAL A 329 3.36 -11.03 -1.66
C VAL A 329 2.66 -12.33 -2.09
N PHE A 330 1.33 -12.41 -1.96
CA PHE A 330 0.52 -13.54 -2.42
C PHE A 330 0.26 -13.52 -3.94
N GLY A 331 0.77 -12.52 -4.67
CA GLY A 331 0.57 -12.34 -6.10
C GLY A 331 -0.46 -11.25 -6.45
N ALA A 332 -0.91 -11.26 -7.71
CA ALA A 332 -1.91 -10.33 -8.22
C ALA A 332 -3.21 -11.06 -8.58
N ASP A 333 -4.36 -10.41 -8.37
CA ASP A 333 -5.61 -10.80 -9.04
C ASP A 333 -5.49 -10.54 -10.56
N THR A 334 -6.33 -11.19 -11.37
CA THR A 334 -6.33 -11.05 -12.85
C THR A 334 -6.47 -9.62 -13.36
N ASN A 335 -6.93 -8.69 -12.51
CA ASN A 335 -7.11 -7.28 -12.86
C ASN A 335 -5.86 -6.41 -12.57
N GLY A 336 -4.70 -7.03 -12.30
CA GLY A 336 -3.35 -6.53 -12.60
C GLY A 336 -3.05 -5.08 -12.21
N THR A 337 -2.70 -4.81 -10.95
CA THR A 337 -2.04 -3.56 -10.54
C THR A 337 -1.12 -3.68 -9.32
N THR A 338 -0.97 -4.86 -8.72
CA THR A 338 -0.09 -5.00 -7.55
C THR A 338 1.38 -5.02 -7.97
N THR A 339 2.27 -4.88 -6.99
CA THR A 339 3.74 -4.92 -7.10
C THR A 339 4.38 -6.32 -6.85
N PRO A 340 3.76 -7.49 -7.17
CA PRO A 340 4.30 -8.79 -6.74
C PRO A 340 5.70 -9.06 -7.28
N ASP A 341 6.10 -8.37 -8.34
CA ASP A 341 7.35 -8.63 -9.01
C ASP A 341 8.55 -8.40 -8.08
N GLN A 342 8.52 -7.40 -7.19
CA GLN A 342 9.60 -7.16 -6.23
C GLN A 342 9.58 -8.18 -5.09
N ASP A 343 8.42 -8.41 -4.46
CA ASP A 343 8.30 -9.37 -3.35
C ASP A 343 8.67 -10.79 -3.77
N TYR A 344 8.26 -11.20 -4.98
CA TYR A 344 8.67 -12.47 -5.57
C TYR A 344 10.19 -12.52 -5.82
N ARG A 345 10.79 -11.46 -6.38
CA ARG A 345 12.25 -11.41 -6.61
C ARG A 345 13.03 -11.53 -5.32
N VAL A 346 12.60 -10.88 -4.24
CA VAL A 346 13.25 -10.97 -2.93
C VAL A 346 13.16 -12.38 -2.35
N GLN A 347 11.96 -12.97 -2.33
CA GLN A 347 11.80 -14.36 -1.86
C GLN A 347 12.63 -15.35 -2.67
N LYS A 348 12.64 -15.18 -4.01
CA LYS A 348 13.45 -16.00 -4.90
C LYS A 348 14.95 -15.85 -4.64
N ALA A 349 15.42 -14.62 -4.42
CA ALA A 349 16.83 -14.34 -4.11
C ALA A 349 17.25 -14.89 -2.74
N MET A 350 16.32 -14.99 -1.78
CA MET A 350 16.59 -15.62 -0.49
C MET A 350 16.58 -17.15 -0.55
N GLY A 351 15.87 -17.76 -1.50
CA GLY A 351 15.74 -19.22 -1.63
C GLY A 351 17.06 -20.00 -1.58
N PRO A 352 18.11 -19.61 -2.33
CA PRO A 352 19.43 -20.25 -2.26
C PRO A 352 20.10 -20.20 -0.88
N LEU A 353 19.73 -19.26 0.00
CA LEU A 353 20.31 -19.08 1.33
C LEU A 353 19.66 -19.96 2.42
N ILE A 354 18.68 -20.81 2.06
CA ILE A 354 18.01 -21.71 3.00
C ILE A 354 18.94 -22.72 3.67
N SER A 355 20.08 -23.05 3.05
CA SER A 355 21.08 -23.93 3.63
C SER A 355 21.81 -23.30 4.82
N GLU A 356 21.77 -21.97 4.93
CA GLU A 356 22.44 -21.19 5.98
C GLU A 356 21.47 -20.64 7.03
N TYR A 357 20.20 -20.37 6.65
CA TYR A 357 19.20 -19.72 7.49
C TYR A 357 17.83 -20.42 7.38
N ASN A 358 17.06 -20.42 8.48
CA ASN A 358 15.62 -20.66 8.38
C ASN A 358 14.98 -19.47 7.63
N LEU A 359 14.05 -19.74 6.72
CA LEU A 359 13.39 -18.71 5.92
C LEU A 359 11.89 -18.68 6.18
N VAL A 360 11.41 -17.54 6.68
CA VAL A 360 10.01 -17.31 7.02
C VAL A 360 9.51 -16.10 6.24
N THR A 361 8.34 -16.21 5.61
CA THR A 361 7.63 -15.06 5.06
C THR A 361 6.56 -14.63 6.06
N ALA A 362 6.48 -13.33 6.36
CA ALA A 362 5.49 -12.75 7.24
C ALA A 362 4.66 -11.67 6.52
N VAL A 363 3.35 -11.66 6.76
CA VAL A 363 2.43 -10.65 6.23
C VAL A 363 1.76 -9.92 7.38
N VAL A 364 2.03 -8.62 7.53
CA VAL A 364 1.56 -7.80 8.66
C VAL A 364 0.40 -6.92 8.22
N ALA A 365 -0.83 -7.22 8.61
CA ALA A 365 -2.06 -6.62 8.06
C ALA A 365 -2.57 -7.26 6.76
N PRO A 366 -2.70 -8.60 6.73
CA PRO A 366 -3.18 -9.30 5.55
C PRO A 366 -4.57 -8.76 5.16
N GLY A 367 -4.73 -8.45 3.87
CA GLY A 367 -5.98 -7.94 3.30
C GLY A 367 -5.93 -6.52 2.76
N VAL A 368 -4.83 -5.80 2.96
CA VAL A 368 -4.53 -4.61 2.15
C VAL A 368 -3.85 -5.08 0.87
N ASP A 369 -4.42 -4.75 -0.29
CA ASP A 369 -3.87 -5.06 -1.61
C ASP A 369 -3.58 -6.57 -1.85
N ALA A 370 -4.14 -7.45 -1.01
CA ALA A 370 -4.03 -8.89 -1.13
C ALA A 370 -5.01 -9.44 -2.18
N PRO A 371 -4.60 -10.42 -3.01
CA PRO A 371 -5.49 -11.08 -3.95
C PRO A 371 -6.56 -11.89 -3.22
N THR A 372 -7.68 -12.13 -3.91
CA THR A 372 -8.84 -12.85 -3.33
C THR A 372 -8.52 -14.27 -2.88
N ASP A 373 -7.51 -14.91 -3.47
CA ASP A 373 -7.07 -16.27 -3.14
C ASP A 373 -5.93 -16.34 -2.10
N ALA A 374 -5.55 -15.20 -1.49
CA ALA A 374 -4.51 -15.15 -0.48
C ALA A 374 -4.72 -16.13 0.70
N PRO A 375 -5.92 -16.27 1.30
CA PRO A 375 -6.14 -17.26 2.37
C PRO A 375 -5.89 -18.71 1.95
N ARG A 376 -6.18 -19.05 0.69
CA ARG A 376 -5.94 -20.38 0.14
C ARG A 376 -4.43 -20.62 -0.02
N LYS A 377 -3.71 -19.65 -0.61
CA LYS A 377 -2.25 -19.73 -0.77
C LYS A 377 -1.54 -19.82 0.58
N ALA A 378 -1.97 -19.03 1.57
CA ALA A 378 -1.42 -19.11 2.92
C ALA A 378 -1.62 -20.49 3.55
N PHE A 379 -2.79 -21.10 3.35
CA PHE A 379 -3.07 -22.45 3.84
C PHE A 379 -2.22 -23.51 3.11
N GLU A 380 -2.16 -23.45 1.79
CA GLU A 380 -1.37 -24.36 0.95
C GLU A 380 0.14 -24.27 1.26
N ALA A 381 0.64 -23.09 1.62
CA ALA A 381 2.02 -22.87 2.06
C ALA A 381 2.29 -23.39 3.48
N GLY A 382 1.31 -23.94 4.21
CA GLY A 382 1.49 -24.33 5.61
C GLY A 382 1.56 -23.16 6.59
N GLY A 383 0.90 -22.06 6.25
CA GLY A 383 0.88 -20.84 7.05
C GLY A 383 0.17 -20.99 8.40
N VAL A 384 0.54 -20.14 9.34
CA VAL A 384 -0.12 -19.98 10.65
C VAL A 384 -0.53 -18.53 10.85
N VAL A 385 -1.62 -18.32 11.60
CA VAL A 385 -2.10 -16.98 11.95
C VAL A 385 -1.73 -16.63 13.39
N TYR A 386 -1.01 -15.52 13.56
CA TYR A 386 -0.81 -14.88 14.85
C TYR A 386 -1.81 -13.74 15.01
N LYS A 387 -2.54 -13.73 16.11
CA LYS A 387 -3.49 -12.66 16.46
C LYS A 387 -2.95 -11.94 17.69
N PRO A 388 -2.34 -10.75 17.54
CA PRO A 388 -1.78 -10.02 18.66
C PRO A 388 -2.80 -9.78 19.78
N GLU A 389 -2.35 -9.86 21.02
CA GLU A 389 -3.15 -9.55 22.20
C GLU A 389 -3.41 -8.03 22.31
N GLU A 390 -4.33 -7.63 23.19
CA GLU A 390 -4.74 -6.21 23.28
C GLU A 390 -3.62 -5.28 23.74
N ASP A 391 -2.70 -5.77 24.56
CA ASP A 391 -1.49 -5.05 24.97
C ASP A 391 -0.48 -4.95 23.81
N GLU A 392 -0.30 -6.01 23.03
CA GLU A 392 0.51 -5.98 21.81
C GLU A 392 -0.06 -5.02 20.76
N LYS A 393 -1.39 -5.03 20.53
CA LYS A 393 -2.05 -4.08 19.63
C LYS A 393 -1.81 -2.63 20.05
N LYS A 394 -1.88 -2.34 21.37
CA LYS A 394 -1.58 -1.02 21.92
C LYS A 394 -0.12 -0.64 21.71
N MET A 395 0.81 -1.58 21.92
CA MET A 395 2.24 -1.37 21.67
C MET A 395 2.50 -1.04 20.19
N LEU A 396 1.93 -1.84 19.27
CA LEU A 396 2.06 -1.62 17.83
C LEU A 396 1.50 -0.26 17.42
N LEU A 397 0.35 0.14 17.98
CA LEU A 397 -0.24 1.45 17.73
C LEU A 397 0.63 2.60 18.27
N ASP A 398 1.18 2.49 19.48
CA ASP A 398 2.10 3.50 20.06
C ASP A 398 3.38 3.64 19.22
N LEU A 399 3.96 2.51 18.79
CA LEU A 399 5.11 2.50 17.90
C LEU A 399 4.80 3.26 16.60
N LEU A 400 3.68 2.94 15.94
CA LEU A 400 3.32 3.57 14.67
C LEU A 400 3.02 5.06 14.81
N VAL A 401 2.24 5.46 15.81
CA VAL A 401 1.74 6.83 15.97
C VAL A 401 2.78 7.71 16.67
N SER A 402 3.25 7.29 17.84
CA SER A 402 4.03 8.15 18.72
C SER A 402 5.53 8.04 18.49
N LYS A 403 6.06 6.85 18.22
CA LYS A 403 7.51 6.66 18.03
C LYS A 403 7.94 6.88 16.58
N TYR A 404 7.21 6.30 15.63
CA TYR A 404 7.54 6.33 14.21
C TYR A 404 6.90 7.50 13.48
N ARG A 405 5.77 8.00 13.99
CA ARG A 405 4.97 9.09 13.39
C ARG A 405 4.52 8.75 11.96
N MET A 406 4.12 7.49 11.77
CA MET A 406 3.58 6.96 10.50
C MET A 406 2.09 7.24 10.34
N ASP A 407 1.53 8.14 11.14
CA ASP A 407 0.13 8.55 11.15
C ASP A 407 -0.18 9.67 10.13
N GLY A 408 0.81 10.11 9.35
CA GLY A 408 0.67 11.20 8.39
C GLY A 408 0.87 12.60 8.99
N SER A 409 1.15 12.71 10.30
CA SER A 409 1.47 13.99 10.95
C SER A 409 2.79 14.59 10.46
N ASP A 410 3.72 13.75 10.02
CA ASP A 410 4.90 14.16 9.24
C ASP A 410 4.62 13.89 7.76
N PRO A 411 4.70 14.90 6.88
CA PRO A 411 4.42 14.73 5.45
C PRO A 411 5.38 13.75 4.75
N ASN A 412 6.47 13.33 5.38
CA ASN A 412 7.38 12.32 4.84
C ASN A 412 7.18 10.92 5.45
N ARG A 413 6.32 10.76 6.47
CA ARG A 413 6.15 9.50 7.21
C ARG A 413 4.70 9.03 7.17
N PHE A 414 4.39 8.28 6.13
CA PHE A 414 3.06 7.69 5.94
C PHE A 414 3.17 6.48 5.01
N GLY A 415 2.16 5.61 5.09
CA GLY A 415 1.99 4.49 4.17
C GLY A 415 0.51 4.08 4.16
N LYS A 416 -0.04 3.78 2.98
CA LYS A 416 -1.43 3.32 2.83
C LYS A 416 -1.70 2.13 3.76
N THR A 417 -0.82 1.14 3.72
CA THR A 417 -0.91 -0.08 4.52
C THR A 417 -0.75 0.18 6.01
N THR A 418 0.22 1.01 6.41
CA THR A 418 0.42 1.37 7.82
C THR A 418 -0.73 2.17 8.40
N LEU A 419 -1.36 3.05 7.61
CA LEU A 419 -2.57 3.78 8.02
C LEU A 419 -3.79 2.84 8.12
N ALA A 420 -3.92 1.88 7.21
CA ALA A 420 -4.96 0.85 7.28
C ALA A 420 -4.79 -0.04 8.52
N LEU A 421 -3.56 -0.49 8.82
CA LEU A 421 -3.24 -1.21 10.04
C LEU A 421 -3.60 -0.40 11.29
N GLN A 422 -3.23 0.89 11.35
CA GLN A 422 -3.61 1.76 12.47
C GLN A 422 -5.13 1.88 12.64
N ALA A 423 -5.87 2.03 11.56
CA ALA A 423 -7.34 2.06 11.61
C ALA A 423 -7.87 0.75 12.22
N ARG A 424 -7.35 -0.39 11.77
CA ARG A 424 -7.76 -1.69 12.28
C ARG A 424 -7.39 -1.90 13.75
N LEU A 425 -6.18 -1.51 14.17
CA LEU A 425 -5.73 -1.57 15.57
C LEU A 425 -6.59 -0.69 16.50
N ARG A 426 -7.20 0.37 15.98
CA ARG A 426 -8.19 1.21 16.69
C ARG A 426 -9.60 0.61 16.69
N GLY A 427 -9.81 -0.57 16.10
CA GLY A 427 -11.09 -1.25 16.04
C GLY A 427 -11.98 -0.85 14.85
N VAL A 428 -11.50 -0.04 13.92
CA VAL A 428 -12.27 0.36 12.73
C VAL A 428 -12.42 -0.84 11.79
N VAL A 429 -13.59 -0.99 11.19
CA VAL A 429 -13.93 -1.96 10.15
C VAL A 429 -14.79 -1.26 9.08
N GLY A 430 -14.66 -1.67 7.83
CA GLY A 430 -15.39 -1.11 6.69
C GLY A 430 -14.65 0.02 5.99
N TRP A 431 -15.34 0.70 5.08
CA TRP A 431 -14.77 1.77 4.27
C TRP A 431 -14.27 2.94 5.12
N THR A 432 -12.99 3.27 4.97
CA THR A 432 -12.31 4.35 5.68
C THR A 432 -11.51 5.21 4.72
N SER A 433 -11.57 6.54 4.90
CA SER A 433 -10.68 7.47 4.21
C SER A 433 -9.40 7.65 5.04
N LEU A 434 -8.29 7.12 4.54
CA LEU A 434 -6.98 7.19 5.19
C LEU A 434 -6.46 8.62 5.17
N ASP A 435 -5.76 9.05 6.22
CA ASP A 435 -5.21 10.40 6.33
C ASP A 435 -3.90 10.60 5.54
N LEU A 436 -3.91 10.21 4.27
CA LEU A 436 -2.79 10.45 3.34
C LEU A 436 -2.60 11.95 3.10
N PRO A 437 -1.35 12.44 2.93
CA PRO A 437 -1.10 13.83 2.58
C PRO A 437 -1.83 14.25 1.31
N THR A 438 -2.35 15.48 1.29
CA THR A 438 -3.13 15.99 0.15
C THR A 438 -2.39 15.88 -1.19
N TYR A 439 -1.08 16.11 -1.24
CA TYR A 439 -0.31 16.02 -2.49
C TYR A 439 -0.20 14.60 -3.08
N VAL A 440 -0.54 13.57 -2.29
CA VAL A 440 -0.55 12.16 -2.72
C VAL A 440 -1.92 11.77 -3.29
N VAL A 441 -2.99 12.44 -2.86
CA VAL A 441 -4.38 12.20 -3.28
C VAL A 441 -4.78 13.14 -4.41
N ASP A 442 -4.37 14.41 -4.31
CA ASP A 442 -4.64 15.48 -5.26
C ASP A 442 -3.46 15.67 -6.22
N THR A 443 -3.30 14.68 -7.10
CA THR A 443 -2.25 14.67 -8.13
C THR A 443 -2.70 13.88 -9.35
N TRP A 444 -2.11 14.19 -10.51
CA TRP A 444 -2.27 13.44 -11.76
C TRP A 444 -1.10 12.49 -12.05
N GLU A 445 -0.07 12.49 -11.20
CA GLU A 445 1.17 11.77 -11.39
C GLU A 445 1.24 10.44 -10.64
N ASN A 446 0.12 9.69 -10.58
CA ASN A 446 -0.11 8.46 -9.78
C ASN A 446 -0.76 8.72 -8.40
N PRO A 447 -2.02 9.19 -8.36
CA PRO A 447 -2.73 9.38 -7.10
C PRO A 447 -2.95 8.05 -6.40
N TRP A 448 -2.79 8.03 -5.09
CA TRP A 448 -3.24 6.90 -4.29
C TRP A 448 -4.72 7.05 -3.98
N ASN A 449 -5.49 5.98 -4.17
CA ASN A 449 -6.86 5.95 -3.66
C ASN A 449 -6.79 6.02 -2.13
N SER A 450 -7.42 7.06 -1.57
CA SER A 450 -7.41 7.30 -0.13
C SER A 450 -8.43 6.46 0.62
N PHE A 451 -9.36 5.81 -0.07
CA PHE A 451 -10.41 5.00 0.52
C PHE A 451 -10.00 3.52 0.51
N VAL A 452 -9.99 2.92 1.70
CA VAL A 452 -9.64 1.51 1.89
C VAL A 452 -10.72 0.84 2.72
N TYR A 453 -11.09 -0.38 2.33
CA TYR A 453 -11.99 -1.20 3.13
C TYR A 453 -11.19 -1.93 4.22
N ILE A 454 -11.35 -1.49 5.47
CA ILE A 454 -10.65 -2.06 6.61
C ILE A 454 -11.28 -3.40 6.99
N ARG A 455 -10.50 -4.48 6.86
CA ARG A 455 -10.94 -5.86 7.13
C ARG A 455 -10.52 -6.29 8.53
N GLU A 456 -11.24 -7.24 9.12
CA GLU A 456 -10.91 -7.75 10.45
C GLU A 456 -9.52 -8.38 10.52
N CYS A 457 -9.12 -9.11 9.47
CA CYS A 457 -7.82 -9.77 9.38
C CYS A 457 -6.63 -8.79 9.28
N MET A 458 -6.85 -7.49 9.05
CA MET A 458 -5.75 -6.51 8.98
C MET A 458 -5.04 -6.27 10.33
N SER A 459 -5.52 -6.86 11.43
CA SER A 459 -4.77 -6.89 12.71
C SER A 459 -3.97 -8.18 12.89
N ASP A 460 -4.15 -9.16 12.02
CA ASP A 460 -3.50 -10.45 12.13
C ASP A 460 -2.09 -10.38 11.50
N ILE A 461 -1.25 -11.35 11.83
CA ILE A 461 0.06 -11.54 11.21
C ILE A 461 0.11 -12.98 10.72
N ILE A 462 0.36 -13.17 9.42
CA ILE A 462 0.48 -14.50 8.84
C ILE A 462 1.97 -14.84 8.73
N PHE A 463 2.37 -16.01 9.23
CA PHE A 463 3.72 -16.55 9.04
C PHE A 463 3.63 -17.79 8.15
N MET A 464 4.55 -17.95 7.21
CA MET A 464 4.64 -19.08 6.29
C MET A 464 6.10 -19.48 6.06
N PRO A 465 6.41 -20.74 5.74
CA PRO A 465 7.72 -21.12 5.22
C PRO A 465 7.92 -20.44 3.85
N THR A 466 9.00 -19.69 3.67
CA THR A 466 9.23 -18.96 2.41
C THR A 466 9.29 -19.91 1.21
N THR A 467 9.90 -21.09 1.38
CA THR A 467 10.03 -22.08 0.29
C THR A 467 8.73 -22.68 -0.17
N ASP A 468 7.75 -22.77 0.73
CA ASP A 468 6.48 -23.42 0.43
C ASP A 468 5.51 -22.41 -0.18
N LEU A 469 5.65 -21.11 0.15
CA LEU A 469 4.93 -20.03 -0.50
C LEU A 469 5.43 -19.77 -1.94
N LEU A 470 6.75 -19.79 -2.17
CA LEU A 470 7.37 -19.39 -3.44
C LEU A 470 6.76 -20.05 -4.70
N PRO A 471 6.51 -21.38 -4.77
CA PRO A 471 5.90 -22.00 -5.94
C PRO A 471 4.43 -21.61 -6.16
N LEU A 472 3.72 -21.14 -5.13
CA LEU A 472 2.31 -20.74 -5.22
C LEU A 472 2.11 -19.33 -5.77
N ILE A 473 3.18 -18.52 -5.75
CA ILE A 473 3.18 -17.12 -6.16
C ILE A 473 4.03 -16.86 -7.41
N GLU A 474 4.70 -17.89 -7.94
CA GLU A 474 5.48 -17.76 -9.17
C GLU A 474 4.57 -17.32 -10.33
N PRO A 475 4.89 -16.21 -11.02
CA PRO A 475 4.10 -15.76 -12.15
C PRO A 475 4.04 -16.86 -13.23
N ALA A 476 2.83 -17.21 -13.67
CA ALA A 476 2.67 -18.13 -14.79
C ALA A 476 3.44 -17.60 -16.00
N LYS A 477 4.31 -18.43 -16.61
CA LYS A 477 4.98 -18.06 -17.87
C LYS A 477 3.91 -17.62 -18.86
N ARG A 478 3.93 -16.36 -19.29
CA ARG A 478 3.10 -15.90 -20.42
C ARG A 478 3.38 -16.87 -21.56
N ARG A 479 2.37 -17.63 -22.00
CA ARG A 479 2.44 -18.34 -23.28
C ARG A 479 2.61 -17.26 -24.33
N VAL A 480 3.81 -17.15 -24.88
CA VAL A 480 4.09 -16.38 -26.10
C VAL A 480 3.61 -17.19 -27.28
#